data_AF-A0A7C7RY73-F1
#
_entry.id   AF-A0A7C7RY73-F1
#
_cell.length_a   1.000
_cell.length_b   1.000
_cell.length_c   1.000
_cell.angle_alpha   90.00
_cell.angle_beta   90.00
_cell.angle_gamma   90.00
#
_symmetry.space_group_name_H-M   'P 1'
#
loop_
_entity.id
_entity.type
_entity.pdbx_description
1 polymer ?
#
loop_
_entity_poly.entity_id
_entity_poly.type
_entity_poly.pdbx_seq_one_letter_code
_entity_poly.pdbx_strand_id
1 'polypeptide(L)'
;MNRSQATRFVLERAQAGFGIAEISLELSRELSAPLDMVQRFVEQVFDESAREQESLAREEKSAPHPDPRTPKYSGLPPGLQSVLGEYEAAGAPRPVEAEPAAKRNTVSEAELPRQAAFEAPSRGTGKYAGKELPPEMRRQLAEEIFQQLKKKRRVNDVTEYVCVKTGWHWNKSQRFVARVRTEHHDELHGPQHWKLLPSAGVALTGLFLAIMGAKWLFDYAKLAVFSKTNPEALLALPPANTFLALMFVVFGVGMMSGGLYGIGRGLIDE
;
A
#
# COMPACT_ATOMS: atom_id res chain seq x y z
N MET A 1 24.00 -28.85 5.37
CA MET A 1 23.66 -27.46 5.02
C MET A 1 23.97 -26.57 6.22
N ASN A 2 24.70 -25.47 6.01
CA ASN A 2 25.13 -24.59 7.12
C ASN A 2 24.02 -23.61 7.53
N ARG A 3 24.09 -23.05 8.75
CA ARG A 3 23.08 -22.10 9.27
C ARG A 3 22.78 -20.95 8.30
N SER A 4 23.80 -20.36 7.70
CA SER A 4 23.65 -19.26 6.73
C SER A 4 22.94 -19.70 5.44
N GLN A 5 23.11 -20.95 5.01
CA GLN A 5 22.39 -21.51 3.86
C GLN A 5 20.92 -21.78 4.22
N ALA A 6 20.65 -22.27 5.44
CA ALA A 6 19.31 -22.46 5.96
C ALA A 6 18.53 -21.15 6.09
N THR A 7 19.16 -20.09 6.61
CA THR A 7 18.54 -18.77 6.66
C THR A 7 18.20 -18.24 5.27
N ARG A 8 19.11 -18.38 4.28
CA ARG A 8 18.83 -17.96 2.90
C ARG A 8 17.68 -18.74 2.28
N PHE A 9 17.65 -20.05 2.47
CA PHE A 9 16.56 -20.90 1.98
C PHE A 9 15.20 -20.46 2.54
N VAL A 10 15.13 -20.20 3.86
CA VAL A 10 13.91 -19.72 4.52
C VAL A 10 13.44 -18.39 3.93
N LEU A 11 14.36 -17.42 3.79
CA LEU A 11 14.03 -16.10 3.25
C LEU A 11 13.61 -16.15 1.76
N GLU A 12 14.25 -16.99 0.95
CA GLU A 12 13.91 -17.17 -0.47
C GLU A 12 12.50 -17.78 -0.63
N ARG A 13 12.18 -18.81 0.16
CA ARG A 13 10.84 -19.41 0.16
C ARG A 13 9.78 -18.48 0.73
N ALA A 14 10.11 -17.70 1.75
CA ALA A 14 9.21 -16.65 2.25
C ALA A 14 8.90 -15.60 1.16
N GLN A 15 9.91 -15.16 0.40
CA GLN A 15 9.73 -14.23 -0.73
C GLN A 15 8.92 -14.84 -1.88
N ALA A 16 9.00 -16.16 -2.07
CA ALA A 16 8.17 -16.89 -3.03
C ALA A 16 6.72 -17.11 -2.55
N GLY A 17 6.39 -16.73 -1.31
CA GLY A 17 5.04 -16.76 -0.75
C GLY A 17 4.66 -18.06 -0.04
N PHE A 18 5.62 -18.92 0.29
CA PHE A 18 5.37 -20.13 1.06
C PHE A 18 5.09 -19.83 2.53
N GLY A 19 4.21 -20.62 3.17
CA GLY A 19 3.89 -20.48 4.58
C GLY A 19 4.96 -21.06 5.52
N ILE A 20 5.00 -20.61 6.78
CA ILE A 20 5.97 -21.07 7.80
C ILE A 20 5.96 -22.60 7.96
N ALA A 21 4.77 -23.22 7.97
CA ALA A 21 4.62 -24.66 8.10
C ALA A 21 5.19 -25.44 6.90
N GLU A 22 5.00 -24.91 5.69
CA GLU A 22 5.50 -25.52 4.44
C GLU A 22 7.03 -25.42 4.36
N ILE A 23 7.56 -24.24 4.68
CA ILE A 23 9.01 -24.01 4.73
C ILE A 23 9.66 -24.91 5.79
N SER A 24 9.05 -25.05 6.96
CA SER A 24 9.56 -25.90 8.04
C SER A 24 9.57 -27.37 7.65
N LEU A 25 8.53 -27.84 6.94
CA LEU A 25 8.43 -29.21 6.47
C LEU A 25 9.47 -29.53 5.39
N GLU A 26 9.67 -28.62 4.44
CA GLU A 26 10.65 -28.78 3.35
C GLU A 26 12.09 -28.74 3.89
N LEU A 27 12.37 -27.79 4.78
CA LEU A 27 13.67 -27.66 5.43
C LEU A 27 13.99 -28.83 6.37
N SER A 28 12.98 -29.39 7.05
CA SER A 28 13.12 -30.60 7.87
C SER A 28 13.50 -31.82 7.03
N ARG A 29 12.93 -31.96 5.82
CA ARG A 29 13.32 -33.02 4.88
C ARG A 29 14.75 -32.85 4.38
N GLU A 30 15.15 -31.62 4.06
CA GLU A 30 16.47 -31.33 3.50
C GLU A 30 17.59 -31.44 4.55
N LEU A 31 17.30 -31.08 5.81
CA LEU A 31 18.24 -31.21 6.93
C LEU A 31 18.19 -32.58 7.63
N SER A 32 17.20 -33.42 7.32
CA SER A 32 16.90 -34.65 8.06
C SER A 32 16.82 -34.42 9.57
N ALA A 33 16.18 -33.32 9.97
CA ALA A 33 16.10 -32.84 11.35
C ALA A 33 14.65 -32.86 11.87
N PRO A 34 14.43 -32.98 13.20
CA PRO A 34 13.08 -32.96 13.78
C PRO A 34 12.33 -31.66 13.47
N LEU A 35 11.06 -31.78 13.09
CA LEU A 35 10.22 -30.65 12.66
C LEU A 35 10.17 -29.54 13.72
N ASP A 36 10.05 -29.89 15.00
CA ASP A 36 9.97 -28.91 16.10
C ASP A 36 11.21 -28.01 16.20
N MET A 37 12.40 -28.58 15.92
CA MET A 37 13.65 -27.83 15.95
C MET A 37 13.76 -26.89 14.75
N VAL A 38 13.34 -27.37 13.58
CA VAL A 38 13.34 -26.58 12.33
C VAL A 38 12.30 -25.47 12.39
N GLN A 39 11.11 -25.75 12.93
CA GLN A 39 10.06 -24.75 13.07
C GLN A 39 10.50 -23.58 13.96
N ARG A 40 11.11 -23.87 15.12
CA ARG A 40 11.67 -22.82 15.99
C ARG A 40 12.75 -22.01 15.29
N PHE A 41 13.58 -22.66 14.48
CA PHE A 41 14.60 -21.96 13.69
C PHE A 41 13.96 -21.05 12.63
N VAL A 42 12.94 -21.53 11.91
CA VAL A 42 12.21 -20.73 10.91
C VAL A 42 11.55 -19.53 11.58
N GLU A 43 10.82 -19.73 12.68
CA GLU A 43 10.20 -18.66 13.47
C GLU A 43 11.23 -17.61 13.92
N GLN A 44 12.38 -18.06 14.43
CA GLN A 44 13.47 -17.17 14.84
C GLN A 44 14.01 -16.32 13.67
N VAL A 45 14.14 -16.91 12.47
CA VAL A 45 14.60 -16.17 11.27
C VAL A 45 13.57 -15.11 10.86
N PHE A 46 12.28 -15.40 10.95
CA PHE A 46 11.23 -14.41 10.67
C PHE A 46 11.27 -13.25 11.68
N ASP A 47 11.37 -13.55 12.98
CA ASP A 47 11.46 -12.52 14.03
C ASP A 47 12.69 -11.62 13.86
N GLU A 48 13.85 -12.21 13.50
CA GLU A 48 15.08 -11.46 13.26
C GLU A 48 14.95 -10.55 12.04
N SER A 49 14.37 -11.05 10.94
CA SER A 49 14.12 -10.25 9.74
C SER A 49 13.11 -9.11 9.95
N ALA A 50 12.09 -9.32 10.78
CA ALA A 50 11.11 -8.30 11.13
C ALA A 50 11.75 -7.15 11.94
N ARG A 51 12.64 -7.50 12.89
CA ARG A 51 13.40 -6.52 13.69
C ARG A 51 14.37 -5.71 12.83
N GLU A 52 15.04 -6.35 11.87
CA GLU A 52 15.91 -5.63 10.93
C GLU A 52 15.11 -4.63 10.07
N GLN A 53 13.95 -5.03 9.55
CA GLN A 53 13.07 -4.11 8.81
C GLN A 53 12.57 -2.94 9.66
N GLU A 54 12.18 -3.20 10.90
CA GLU A 54 11.74 -2.14 11.82
C GLU A 54 12.89 -1.17 12.16
N SER A 55 14.11 -1.68 12.31
CA SER A 55 15.30 -0.85 12.54
C SER A 55 15.62 0.06 11.37
N LEU A 56 15.53 -0.45 10.13
CA LEU A 56 15.73 0.33 8.90
C LEU A 56 14.64 1.41 8.74
N ALA A 57 13.38 1.07 9.02
CA ALA A 57 12.27 2.03 8.98
C ALA A 57 12.39 3.12 10.06
N ARG A 58 12.98 2.78 11.22
CA ARG A 58 13.23 3.74 12.30
C ARG A 58 14.38 4.68 11.96
N GLU A 59 15.44 4.16 11.33
CA GLU A 59 16.60 4.95 10.89
C GLU A 59 16.20 5.96 9.80
N GLU A 60 15.35 5.54 8.85
CA GLU A 60 14.77 6.41 7.80
C GLU A 60 13.91 7.55 8.38
N LYS A 61 13.24 7.32 9.52
CA LYS A 61 12.42 8.33 10.21
C LYS A 61 13.23 9.32 11.06
N SER A 62 14.50 9.04 11.34
CA SER A 62 15.41 9.90 12.10
C SER A 62 16.35 10.76 11.26
N ALA A 63 16.32 10.65 9.94
CA ALA A 63 16.99 11.61 9.07
C ALA A 63 16.31 12.99 9.21
N PRO A 64 17.05 14.08 9.49
CA PRO A 64 16.47 15.40 9.67
C PRO A 64 15.78 15.83 8.39
N HIS A 65 14.50 16.15 8.50
CA HIS A 65 13.70 16.71 7.42
C HIS A 65 14.36 18.01 6.94
N PRO A 66 14.73 18.18 5.67
CA PRO A 66 15.23 19.46 5.19
C PRO A 66 14.10 20.47 5.25
N ASP A 67 14.28 21.48 6.09
CA ASP A 67 13.39 22.62 6.28
C ASP A 67 13.15 23.32 4.92
N PRO A 68 11.89 23.51 4.45
CA PRO A 68 11.61 24.04 3.11
C PRO A 68 11.87 25.56 2.95
N ARG A 69 12.65 26.19 3.85
CA ARG A 69 12.83 27.65 3.88
C ARG A 69 14.28 28.15 4.00
N THR A 70 15.24 27.45 3.41
CA THR A 70 16.58 28.04 3.20
C THR A 70 17.06 27.88 1.77
N PRO A 71 17.17 28.96 0.97
CA PRO A 71 17.88 28.90 -0.30
C PRO A 71 19.39 28.85 -0.03
N LYS A 72 20.01 27.67 -0.21
CA LYS A 72 21.46 27.56 -0.23
C LYS A 72 21.97 27.99 -1.62
N TYR A 73 22.32 29.27 -1.76
CA TYR A 73 23.36 29.66 -2.72
C TYR A 73 24.71 29.39 -2.08
N SER A 74 25.22 28.17 -2.24
CA SER A 74 26.60 27.83 -1.88
C SER A 74 27.23 27.13 -3.08
N GLY A 75 27.64 27.92 -4.07
CA GLY A 75 28.25 27.39 -5.28
C GLY A 75 28.54 28.41 -6.38
N LEU A 76 28.91 29.66 -6.06
CA LEU A 76 29.48 30.58 -7.05
C LEU A 76 30.90 31.01 -6.66
N PRO A 77 31.86 31.03 -7.61
CA PRO A 77 33.24 31.40 -7.39
C PRO A 77 33.38 32.88 -6.96
N PRO A 78 34.43 33.23 -6.18
CA PRO A 78 34.61 34.57 -5.67
C PRO A 78 34.91 35.54 -6.82
N GLY A 79 33.95 36.40 -7.16
CA GLY A 79 34.09 37.38 -8.24
C GLY A 79 32.80 38.06 -8.70
N LEU A 80 31.62 37.59 -8.29
CA LEU A 80 30.32 38.13 -8.76
C LEU A 80 29.38 38.67 -7.66
N GLN A 81 29.82 38.76 -6.41
CA GLN A 81 28.97 39.25 -5.30
C GLN A 81 28.80 40.78 -5.25
N SER A 82 29.53 41.55 -6.06
CA SER A 82 29.49 43.02 -5.99
C SER A 82 28.44 43.70 -6.88
N VAL A 83 27.52 42.96 -7.51
CA VAL A 83 26.56 43.55 -8.48
C VAL A 83 25.07 43.35 -8.09
N LEU A 84 24.77 42.62 -7.03
CA LEU A 84 23.37 42.38 -6.58
C LEU A 84 23.09 42.88 -5.15
N GLY A 85 23.85 43.88 -4.70
CA GLY A 85 23.71 44.51 -3.38
C GLY A 85 22.91 45.82 -3.35
N GLU A 86 22.19 46.13 -4.43
CA GLU A 86 21.25 47.26 -4.47
C GLU A 86 19.89 46.71 -4.92
N TYR A 87 18.80 47.32 -4.46
CA TYR A 87 17.39 46.88 -4.56
C TYR A 87 16.83 46.08 -3.38
N GLU A 88 17.18 46.49 -2.15
CA GLU A 88 16.27 46.33 -1.01
C GLU A 88 16.00 47.71 -0.39
N ALA A 89 14.99 48.42 -0.90
CA ALA A 89 14.33 49.53 -0.20
C ALA A 89 13.10 50.01 -0.98
N ALA A 90 11.89 49.66 -0.51
CA ALA A 90 10.75 50.57 -0.30
C ALA A 90 9.39 49.85 -0.40
N GLY A 91 8.60 49.96 0.67
CA GLY A 91 7.15 50.21 0.57
C GLY A 91 6.19 49.01 0.69
N ALA A 92 5.61 48.85 1.88
CA ALA A 92 4.25 48.32 2.06
C ALA A 92 3.19 49.38 1.60
N PRO A 93 1.86 49.14 1.71
CA PRO A 93 0.97 48.03 1.31
C PRO A 93 -0.25 48.51 0.47
N ARG A 94 -1.04 47.61 -0.16
CA ARG A 94 -2.55 47.55 -0.11
C ARG A 94 -3.21 46.64 -1.18
N PRO A 95 -4.46 46.17 -0.92
CA PRO A 95 -5.23 45.20 -1.71
C PRO A 95 -6.33 45.84 -2.59
N VAL A 96 -6.67 45.26 -3.76
CA VAL A 96 -7.93 45.55 -4.49
C VAL A 96 -8.36 44.34 -5.34
N GLU A 97 -9.68 44.16 -5.41
CA GLU A 97 -10.53 43.13 -6.02
C GLU A 97 -10.52 43.02 -7.56
N ALA A 98 -11.19 41.95 -8.03
CA ALA A 98 -12.06 41.83 -9.22
C ALA A 98 -11.51 41.20 -10.53
N GLU A 99 -12.13 40.06 -10.87
CA GLU A 99 -12.32 39.40 -12.18
C GLU A 99 -12.85 40.33 -13.30
N PRO A 100 -13.15 39.84 -14.54
CA PRO A 100 -12.45 38.93 -15.46
C PRO A 100 -12.43 39.52 -16.91
N ALA A 101 -11.76 38.86 -17.86
CA ALA A 101 -12.19 38.66 -19.27
C ALA A 101 -11.03 38.50 -20.26
N ALA A 102 -10.96 37.31 -20.85
CA ALA A 102 -10.72 37.01 -22.25
C ALA A 102 -9.76 37.91 -23.05
N LYS A 103 -8.61 37.35 -23.48
CA LYS A 103 -8.10 37.54 -24.84
C LYS A 103 -7.21 36.36 -25.28
N ARG A 104 -7.44 35.96 -26.52
CA ARG A 104 -6.83 34.88 -27.30
C ARG A 104 -5.32 35.02 -27.45
N ASN A 105 -4.69 33.84 -27.48
CA ASN A 105 -3.54 33.42 -28.30
C ASN A 105 -2.34 34.36 -28.40
N THR A 106 -1.21 33.93 -27.82
CA THR A 106 0.05 33.83 -28.55
C THR A 106 0.95 32.83 -27.83
N VAL A 107 1.46 31.88 -28.60
CA VAL A 107 2.49 30.94 -28.21
C VAL A 107 3.73 31.74 -27.77
N SER A 108 4.16 31.55 -26.53
CA SER A 108 5.56 31.74 -26.15
C SER A 108 6.03 30.44 -25.53
N GLU A 109 6.61 29.64 -26.40
CA GLU A 109 7.29 28.37 -26.17
C GLU A 109 8.64 28.69 -25.53
N ALA A 110 8.64 29.05 -24.25
CA ALA A 110 9.85 29.23 -23.47
C ALA A 110 9.56 28.86 -22.02
N GLU A 111 10.28 27.86 -21.53
CA GLU A 111 10.38 27.43 -20.12
C GLU A 111 9.23 26.57 -19.57
N LEU A 112 8.99 25.43 -20.25
CA LEU A 112 8.65 24.21 -19.51
C LEU A 112 9.94 23.64 -18.89
N PRO A 113 9.93 23.25 -17.59
CA PRO A 113 11.10 22.68 -16.95
C PRO A 113 11.53 21.43 -17.72
N ARG A 114 12.81 21.38 -18.10
CA ARG A 114 13.48 20.19 -18.65
C ARG A 114 13.24 19.02 -17.72
N GLN A 115 12.14 18.29 -17.92
CA GLN A 115 12.02 16.91 -17.48
C GLN A 115 13.22 16.21 -18.08
N ALA A 116 14.00 15.58 -17.21
CA ALA A 116 15.19 14.81 -17.56
C ALA A 116 14.89 14.05 -18.86
N ALA A 117 15.63 14.42 -19.91
CA ALA A 117 15.59 13.72 -21.17
C ALA A 117 16.05 12.30 -20.86
N PHE A 118 15.08 11.41 -20.62
CA PHE A 118 15.33 9.99 -20.65
C PHE A 118 15.75 9.71 -22.08
N GLU A 119 17.05 9.51 -22.30
CA GLU A 119 17.56 8.95 -23.53
C GLU A 119 16.96 7.56 -23.65
N ALA A 120 15.78 7.50 -24.28
CA ALA A 120 15.24 6.25 -24.78
C ALA A 120 16.35 5.60 -25.62
N PRO A 121 16.66 4.30 -25.44
CA PRO A 121 17.68 3.63 -26.23
C PRO A 121 17.28 3.76 -27.70
N SER A 122 17.91 4.71 -28.38
CA SER A 122 17.63 5.02 -29.76
C SER A 122 18.33 3.96 -30.61
N ARG A 123 17.57 3.42 -31.57
CA ARG A 123 17.99 2.48 -32.62
C ARG A 123 18.25 1.03 -32.17
N GLY A 124 17.13 0.29 -32.05
CA GLY A 124 16.87 -0.89 -32.86
C GLY A 124 17.90 -2.03 -32.81
N THR A 125 17.81 -2.86 -31.77
CA THR A 125 18.43 -4.20 -31.73
C THR A 125 17.40 -5.33 -31.56
N GLY A 126 16.10 -5.03 -31.65
CA GLY A 126 15.06 -6.06 -31.61
C GLY A 126 14.69 -6.56 -33.01
N LYS A 127 14.42 -7.87 -33.10
CA LYS A 127 14.14 -8.61 -34.35
C LYS A 127 12.97 -8.06 -35.19
N TYR A 128 12.14 -7.18 -34.65
CA TYR A 128 10.94 -6.64 -35.29
C TYR A 128 10.85 -5.11 -35.26
N ALA A 129 11.97 -4.41 -35.07
CA ALA A 129 12.01 -2.95 -35.17
C ALA A 129 11.44 -2.49 -36.54
N GLY A 130 10.27 -1.86 -36.53
CA GLY A 130 9.60 -1.35 -37.74
C GLY A 130 8.71 -2.33 -38.50
N LYS A 131 8.62 -3.61 -38.11
CA LYS A 131 7.69 -4.58 -38.73
C LYS A 131 6.50 -4.86 -37.82
N GLU A 132 5.34 -5.16 -38.42
CA GLU A 132 4.21 -5.70 -37.67
C GLU A 132 4.58 -7.09 -37.14
N LEU A 133 4.35 -7.31 -35.84
CA LEU A 133 4.57 -8.64 -35.25
C LEU A 133 3.55 -9.62 -35.84
N PRO A 134 3.96 -10.87 -36.13
CA PRO A 134 3.01 -11.93 -36.46
C PRO A 134 1.90 -12.02 -35.40
N PRO A 135 0.64 -12.28 -35.79
CA PRO A 135 -0.50 -12.25 -34.87
C PRO A 135 -0.35 -13.24 -33.70
N GLU A 136 0.28 -14.39 -33.92
CA GLU A 136 0.54 -15.38 -32.88
C GLU A 136 1.54 -14.88 -31.83
N MET A 137 2.64 -14.25 -32.27
CA MET A 137 3.66 -13.70 -31.37
C MET A 137 3.11 -12.51 -30.58
N ARG A 138 2.20 -11.74 -31.19
CA ARG A 138 1.49 -10.64 -30.53
C ARG A 138 0.58 -11.14 -29.40
N ARG A 139 -0.11 -12.28 -29.60
CA ARG A 139 -0.93 -12.92 -28.55
C ARG A 139 -0.06 -13.44 -27.40
N GLN A 140 1.05 -14.11 -27.70
CA GLN A 140 1.99 -14.58 -26.67
C GLN A 140 2.56 -13.42 -25.85
N LEU A 141 2.93 -12.32 -26.51
CA LEU A 141 3.43 -11.13 -25.83
C LEU A 141 2.35 -10.46 -24.97
N ALA A 142 1.10 -10.43 -25.43
CA ALA A 142 -0.02 -9.90 -24.66
C ALA A 142 -0.25 -10.72 -23.37
N GLU A 143 -0.21 -12.05 -23.48
CA GLU A 143 -0.34 -12.95 -22.32
C GLU A 143 0.80 -12.74 -21.32
N GLU A 144 2.05 -12.66 -21.78
CA GLU A 144 3.18 -12.38 -20.90
C GLU A 144 3.09 -11.00 -20.22
N ILE A 145 2.67 -9.96 -20.95
CA ILE A 145 2.41 -8.62 -20.39
C ILE A 145 1.33 -8.72 -19.33
N PHE A 146 0.23 -9.41 -19.61
CA PHE A 146 -0.86 -9.62 -18.66
C PHE A 146 -0.37 -10.31 -17.38
N GLN A 147 0.43 -11.37 -17.50
CA GLN A 147 1.03 -12.06 -16.35
C GLN A 147 1.95 -11.13 -15.53
N GLN A 148 2.73 -10.26 -16.19
CA GLN A 148 3.58 -9.29 -15.49
C GLN A 148 2.76 -8.18 -14.80
N LEU A 149 1.69 -7.71 -15.43
CA LEU A 149 0.77 -6.74 -14.85
C LEU A 149 0.01 -7.33 -13.66
N LYS A 150 -0.39 -8.62 -13.72
CA LYS A 150 -1.02 -9.35 -12.61
C LYS A 150 -0.10 -9.45 -11.39
N LYS A 151 1.23 -9.54 -11.60
CA LYS A 151 2.25 -9.48 -10.55
C LYS A 151 2.49 -8.06 -9.99
N LYS A 152 1.65 -7.07 -10.33
CA LYS A 152 1.74 -5.67 -9.90
C LYS A 152 3.07 -4.99 -10.23
N ARG A 153 3.75 -5.40 -11.30
CA ARG A 153 4.93 -4.66 -11.79
C ARG A 153 4.52 -3.27 -12.28
N ARG A 154 5.43 -2.30 -12.17
CA ARG A 154 5.19 -0.93 -12.67
C ARG A 154 5.01 -0.98 -14.19
N VAL A 155 4.07 -0.21 -14.70
CA VAL A 155 3.76 -0.15 -16.15
C VAL A 155 5.00 0.24 -16.97
N ASN A 156 5.87 1.08 -16.41
CA ASN A 156 7.12 1.48 -17.07
C ASN A 156 8.08 0.29 -17.24
N ASP A 157 8.28 -0.54 -16.22
CA ASP A 157 9.14 -1.72 -16.28
C ASP A 157 8.64 -2.75 -17.31
N VAL A 158 7.31 -2.94 -17.38
CA VAL A 158 6.68 -3.81 -18.38
C VAL A 158 6.84 -3.22 -19.78
N THR A 159 6.75 -1.89 -19.92
CA THR A 159 6.97 -1.20 -21.20
C THR A 159 8.42 -1.33 -21.65
N GLU A 160 9.38 -1.22 -20.73
CA GLU A 160 10.80 -1.44 -20.99
C GLU A 160 11.07 -2.88 -21.44
N TYR A 161 10.50 -3.87 -20.75
CA TYR A 161 10.57 -5.28 -21.14
C TYR A 161 10.08 -5.49 -22.58
N VAL A 162 8.94 -4.89 -22.94
CA VAL A 162 8.40 -4.98 -24.31
C VAL A 162 9.32 -4.30 -25.32
N CYS A 163 9.91 -3.14 -24.98
CA CYS A 163 10.87 -2.46 -25.85
C CYS A 163 12.09 -3.34 -26.12
N VAL A 164 12.69 -3.92 -25.09
CA VAL A 164 13.86 -4.79 -25.20
C VAL A 164 13.54 -6.05 -26.02
N LYS A 165 12.39 -6.67 -25.78
CA LYS A 165 12.01 -7.93 -26.44
C LYS A 165 11.64 -7.77 -27.91
N THR A 166 10.93 -6.69 -28.25
CA THR A 166 10.41 -6.47 -29.61
C THR A 166 11.29 -5.54 -30.46
N GLY A 167 12.10 -4.69 -29.83
CA GLY A 167 12.79 -3.58 -30.48
C GLY A 167 11.85 -2.43 -30.87
N TRP A 168 10.64 -2.39 -30.34
CA TRP A 168 9.72 -1.29 -30.59
C TRP A 168 10.15 -0.01 -29.87
N HIS A 169 9.83 1.12 -30.49
CA HIS A 169 9.98 2.42 -29.86
C HIS A 169 9.09 2.50 -28.61
N TRP A 170 9.58 3.17 -27.56
CA TRP A 170 8.90 3.32 -26.27
C TRP A 170 7.42 3.66 -26.39
N ASN A 171 7.08 4.67 -27.18
CA ASN A 171 5.69 5.11 -27.39
C ASN A 171 4.79 3.99 -27.98
N LYS A 172 5.33 3.15 -28.89
CA LYS A 172 4.58 2.03 -29.47
C LYS A 172 4.36 0.92 -28.44
N SER A 173 5.38 0.60 -27.65
CA SER A 173 5.31 -0.37 -26.55
C SER A 173 4.32 0.10 -25.48
N GLN A 174 4.36 1.38 -25.10
CA GLN A 174 3.46 1.97 -24.11
C GLN A 174 2.00 1.88 -24.56
N ARG A 175 1.70 2.21 -25.83
CA ARG A 175 0.35 2.07 -26.40
C ARG A 175 -0.11 0.61 -26.42
N PHE A 176 0.80 -0.34 -26.67
CA PHE A 176 0.46 -1.75 -26.67
C PHE A 176 0.17 -2.27 -25.26
N VAL A 177 1.02 -1.96 -24.28
CA VAL A 177 0.81 -2.30 -22.86
C VAL A 177 -0.48 -1.66 -22.34
N ALA A 178 -0.75 -0.40 -22.70
CA ALA A 178 -2.00 0.27 -22.35
C ALA A 178 -3.22 -0.46 -22.93
N ARG A 179 -3.15 -0.91 -24.19
CA ARG A 179 -4.24 -1.67 -24.83
C ARG A 179 -4.49 -3.02 -24.14
N VAL A 180 -3.44 -3.77 -23.85
CA VAL A 180 -3.55 -5.05 -23.10
C VAL A 180 -4.12 -4.81 -21.71
N ARG A 181 -3.69 -3.74 -21.03
CA ARG A 181 -4.23 -3.36 -19.71
C ARG A 181 -5.73 -3.01 -19.76
N THR A 182 -6.17 -2.29 -20.81
CA THR A 182 -7.60 -1.96 -20.97
C THR A 182 -8.44 -3.17 -21.37
N GLU A 183 -7.89 -4.08 -22.19
CA GLU A 183 -8.57 -5.28 -22.65
C GLU A 183 -8.81 -6.28 -21.51
N HIS A 184 -7.87 -6.35 -20.56
CA HIS A 184 -7.97 -7.20 -19.37
C HIS A 184 -8.17 -6.41 -18.07
N HIS A 185 -8.83 -5.24 -18.15
CA HIS A 185 -8.99 -4.36 -16.99
C HIS A 185 -9.72 -5.06 -15.84
N ASP A 186 -10.80 -5.78 -16.16
CA ASP A 186 -11.65 -6.49 -15.19
C ASP A 186 -10.93 -7.66 -14.51
N GLU A 187 -9.99 -8.30 -15.20
CA GLU A 187 -9.21 -9.42 -14.65
C GLU A 187 -7.98 -8.96 -13.83
N LEU A 188 -7.38 -7.81 -14.21
CA LEU A 188 -6.25 -7.21 -13.51
C LEU A 188 -6.67 -6.52 -12.21
N HIS A 189 -7.82 -5.84 -12.25
CA HIS A 189 -8.48 -5.31 -11.05
C HIS A 189 -9.39 -6.40 -10.48
N GLY A 190 -8.76 -7.51 -10.06
CA GLY A 190 -9.42 -8.56 -9.29
C GLY A 190 -10.28 -7.92 -8.20
N PRO A 191 -11.46 -8.49 -7.95
CA PRO A 191 -12.62 -7.66 -7.71
C PRO A 191 -12.43 -6.90 -6.40
N GLN A 192 -12.40 -5.58 -6.54
CA GLN A 192 -11.91 -4.60 -5.56
C GLN A 192 -12.66 -4.68 -4.22
N HIS A 193 -13.82 -5.34 -4.18
CA HIS A 193 -14.59 -5.65 -2.98
C HIS A 193 -13.81 -6.48 -1.93
N TRP A 194 -12.72 -7.19 -2.29
CA TRP A 194 -11.93 -7.93 -1.30
C TRP A 194 -11.30 -7.01 -0.24
N LYS A 195 -11.01 -5.74 -0.57
CA LYS A 195 -10.50 -4.78 0.42
C LYS A 195 -11.55 -4.34 1.45
N LEU A 196 -12.84 -4.41 1.11
CA LEU A 196 -13.97 -4.01 1.97
C LEU A 196 -14.51 -5.18 2.81
N LEU A 197 -14.23 -6.43 2.42
CA LEU A 197 -14.61 -7.64 3.15
C LEU A 197 -14.15 -7.69 4.63
N PRO A 198 -12.88 -7.38 4.97
CA PRO A 198 -12.44 -7.45 6.37
C PRO A 198 -13.08 -6.36 7.24
N SER A 199 -13.26 -5.14 6.72
CA SER A 199 -13.88 -4.05 7.48
C SER A 199 -15.38 -4.28 7.70
N ALA A 200 -16.08 -4.81 6.69
CA ALA A 200 -17.47 -5.25 6.83
C ALA A 200 -17.61 -6.39 7.86
N GLY A 201 -16.69 -7.35 7.87
CA GLY A 201 -16.69 -8.46 8.84
C GLY A 201 -16.51 -7.97 10.29
N VAL A 202 -15.60 -7.02 10.53
CA VAL A 202 -15.41 -6.41 11.86
C VAL A 202 -16.66 -5.66 12.32
N ALA A 203 -17.30 -4.90 11.43
CA ALA A 203 -18.52 -4.17 11.75
C ALA A 203 -19.68 -5.12 12.14
N LEU A 204 -19.87 -6.21 11.39
CA LEU A 204 -20.89 -7.22 11.69
C LEU A 204 -20.62 -7.96 13.01
N THR A 205 -19.36 -8.29 13.29
CA THR A 205 -18.96 -8.92 14.55
C THR A 205 -19.23 -7.99 15.73
N GLY A 206 -18.88 -6.71 15.59
CA GLY A 206 -19.18 -5.68 16.60
C GLY A 206 -20.68 -5.51 16.85
N LEU A 207 -21.48 -5.47 15.79
CA LEU A 207 -22.94 -5.41 15.90
C LEU A 207 -23.51 -6.62 16.65
N PHE A 208 -23.05 -7.83 16.34
CA PHE A 208 -23.48 -9.04 17.03
C PHE A 208 -23.16 -9.02 18.53
N LEU A 209 -21.93 -8.61 18.90
CA LEU A 209 -21.51 -8.45 20.29
C LEU A 209 -22.37 -7.41 21.03
N ALA A 210 -22.67 -6.28 20.38
CA ALA A 210 -23.50 -5.23 20.97
C ALA A 210 -24.94 -5.73 21.23
N ILE A 211 -25.54 -6.46 20.29
CA ILE A 211 -26.89 -7.03 20.45
C ILE A 211 -26.91 -8.05 21.60
N MET A 212 -25.91 -8.93 21.67
CA MET A 212 -25.79 -9.93 22.74
C MET A 212 -25.63 -9.28 24.12
N GLY A 213 -24.74 -8.28 24.24
CA GLY A 213 -24.56 -7.53 25.48
C GLY A 213 -25.82 -6.75 25.88
N ALA A 214 -26.50 -6.11 24.93
CA ALA A 214 -27.75 -5.40 25.19
C ALA A 214 -28.87 -6.32 25.66
N LYS A 215 -28.99 -7.52 25.06
CA LYS A 215 -29.95 -8.55 25.51
C LYS A 215 -29.69 -8.95 26.96
N TRP A 216 -28.44 -9.19 27.34
CA TRP A 216 -28.07 -9.56 28.71
C TRP A 216 -28.38 -8.44 29.71
N LEU A 217 -28.09 -7.18 29.35
CA LEU A 217 -28.46 -6.03 30.18
C LEU A 217 -29.98 -5.88 30.32
N PHE A 218 -30.73 -6.15 29.27
CA PHE A 218 -32.19 -6.10 29.30
C PHE A 218 -32.80 -7.20 30.17
N ASP A 219 -32.28 -8.43 30.07
CA ASP A 219 -32.68 -9.55 30.92
C ASP A 219 -32.34 -9.26 32.39
N TYR A 220 -31.18 -8.64 32.66
CA TYR A 220 -30.83 -8.15 34.00
C TYR A 220 -31.77 -7.05 34.50
N ALA A 221 -32.10 -6.06 33.66
CA ALA A 221 -33.03 -4.98 34.02
C ALA A 221 -34.43 -5.53 34.33
N LYS A 222 -34.92 -6.51 33.55
CA LYS A 222 -36.16 -7.23 33.86
C LYS A 222 -36.08 -7.91 35.22
N LEU A 223 -35.02 -8.66 35.48
CA LEU A 223 -34.82 -9.35 36.77
C LEU A 223 -34.71 -8.35 37.94
N ALA A 224 -34.10 -7.19 37.73
CA ALA A 224 -34.04 -6.11 38.71
C ALA A 224 -35.40 -5.45 38.97
N VAL A 225 -36.32 -5.44 38.01
CA VAL A 225 -37.71 -4.99 38.24
C VAL A 225 -38.49 -6.07 39.00
N PHE A 226 -38.29 -7.35 38.65
CA PHE A 226 -38.92 -8.48 39.34
C PHE A 226 -38.37 -8.73 40.76
N SER A 227 -37.20 -8.20 41.09
CA SER A 227 -36.63 -8.34 42.43
C SER A 227 -37.42 -7.61 43.52
N LYS A 228 -38.22 -6.61 43.13
CA LYS A 228 -39.18 -5.96 44.03
C LYS A 228 -40.21 -6.95 44.58
N THR A 229 -40.49 -8.04 43.86
CA THR A 229 -41.40 -9.09 44.30
C THR A 229 -40.67 -10.35 44.78
N ASN A 230 -39.46 -10.64 44.31
CA ASN A 230 -38.63 -11.76 44.77
C ASN A 230 -37.13 -11.38 44.84
N PRO A 231 -36.62 -10.93 46.01
CA PRO A 231 -35.25 -10.42 46.13
C PRO A 231 -34.17 -11.49 45.95
N GLU A 232 -34.49 -12.76 46.18
CA GLU A 232 -33.55 -13.88 46.01
C GLU A 232 -33.12 -14.08 44.55
N ALA A 233 -33.95 -13.68 43.58
CA ALA A 233 -33.65 -13.80 42.16
C ALA A 233 -32.49 -12.90 41.71
N LEU A 234 -32.21 -11.79 42.41
CA LEU A 234 -31.06 -10.92 42.11
C LEU A 234 -29.75 -11.47 42.66
N LEU A 235 -29.78 -12.17 43.79
CA LEU A 235 -28.60 -12.75 44.42
C LEU A 235 -28.06 -13.97 43.65
N ALA A 236 -28.93 -14.62 42.87
CA ALA A 236 -28.55 -15.76 42.02
C ALA A 236 -27.75 -15.36 40.77
N LEU A 237 -27.68 -14.06 40.43
CA LEU A 237 -26.96 -13.58 39.25
C LEU A 237 -25.52 -13.18 39.63
N PRO A 238 -24.50 -13.81 39.01
CA PRO A 238 -23.12 -13.42 39.25
C PRO A 238 -22.87 -11.98 38.77
N PRO A 239 -22.27 -11.09 39.58
CA PRO A 239 -21.91 -9.73 39.14
C PRO A 239 -20.92 -9.72 37.97
N ALA A 240 -20.20 -10.83 37.76
CA ALA A 240 -19.35 -11.03 36.60
C ALA A 240 -20.13 -10.98 35.27
N ASN A 241 -21.38 -11.46 35.25
CA ASN A 241 -22.20 -11.50 34.02
C ASN A 241 -22.65 -10.11 33.58
N THR A 242 -22.97 -9.23 34.53
CA THR A 242 -23.32 -7.83 34.26
C THR A 242 -22.11 -7.04 33.76
N PHE A 243 -20.95 -7.24 34.37
CA PHE A 243 -19.71 -6.61 33.90
C PHE A 243 -19.32 -7.07 32.49
N LEU A 244 -19.39 -8.39 32.23
CA LEU A 244 -19.12 -8.97 30.91
C LEU A 244 -20.08 -8.43 29.85
N ALA A 245 -21.39 -8.35 30.15
CA ALA A 245 -22.39 -7.81 29.23
C ALA A 245 -22.09 -6.35 28.87
N LEU A 246 -21.70 -5.53 29.86
CA LEU A 246 -21.33 -4.14 29.63
C LEU A 246 -20.07 -4.02 28.76
N MET A 247 -19.07 -4.87 29.00
CA MET A 247 -17.88 -4.95 28.15
C MET A 247 -18.22 -5.34 26.71
N PHE A 248 -19.11 -6.32 26.50
CA PHE A 248 -19.56 -6.69 25.16
C PHE A 248 -20.28 -5.56 24.43
N VAL A 249 -21.06 -4.74 25.12
CA VAL A 249 -21.67 -3.56 24.51
C VAL A 249 -20.61 -2.52 24.14
N VAL A 250 -19.69 -2.19 25.05
CA VAL A 250 -18.65 -1.18 24.79
C VAL A 250 -17.72 -1.62 23.65
N PHE A 251 -17.22 -2.85 23.69
CA PHE A 251 -16.39 -3.41 22.62
C PHE A 251 -17.17 -3.55 21.32
N GLY A 252 -18.42 -4.01 21.37
CA GLY A 252 -19.26 -4.17 20.18
C GLY A 252 -19.50 -2.84 19.47
N VAL A 253 -19.86 -1.78 20.21
CA VAL A 253 -20.01 -0.42 19.66
C VAL A 253 -18.68 0.11 19.13
N GLY A 254 -17.58 -0.07 19.87
CA GLY A 254 -16.25 0.35 19.41
C GLY A 254 -15.82 -0.32 18.10
N MET A 255 -16.01 -1.63 17.99
CA MET A 255 -15.73 -2.40 16.76
C MET A 255 -16.66 -1.98 15.61
N MET A 256 -17.93 -1.72 15.88
CA MET A 256 -18.88 -1.26 14.87
C MET A 256 -18.49 0.14 14.34
N SER A 257 -18.20 1.09 15.22
CA SER A 257 -17.74 2.43 14.85
C SER A 257 -16.42 2.40 14.08
N GLY A 258 -15.46 1.57 14.52
CA GLY A 258 -14.18 1.38 13.82
C GLY A 258 -14.35 0.74 12.44
N GLY A 259 -15.20 -0.27 12.32
CA GLY A 259 -15.53 -0.92 11.04
C GLY A 259 -16.21 0.04 10.07
N LEU A 260 -17.21 0.79 10.53
CA LEU A 260 -17.89 1.81 9.72
C LEU A 260 -16.94 2.94 9.28
N TYR A 261 -16.05 3.39 10.18
CA TYR A 261 -15.03 4.38 9.84
C TYR A 261 -14.06 3.85 8.77
N GLY A 262 -13.63 2.58 8.88
CA GLY A 262 -12.77 1.93 7.88
C GLY A 262 -13.44 1.81 6.51
N ILE A 263 -14.73 1.48 6.47
CA ILE A 263 -15.51 1.47 5.22
C ILE A 263 -15.62 2.89 4.65
N GLY A 264 -15.97 3.88 5.48
CA GLY A 264 -16.10 5.26 5.05
C GLY A 264 -14.81 5.85 4.48
N ARG A 265 -13.66 5.58 5.11
CA ARG A 265 -12.37 6.00 4.59
C ARG A 265 -12.02 5.28 3.28
N GLY A 266 -12.28 3.97 3.20
CA GLY A 266 -12.05 3.18 1.99
C GLY A 266 -12.83 3.69 0.77
N LEU A 267 -14.02 4.24 0.98
CA LEU A 267 -14.84 4.86 -0.08
C LEU A 267 -14.40 6.28 -0.47
N ILE A 268 -13.68 7.00 0.41
CA ILE A 268 -13.18 8.36 0.14
C ILE A 268 -11.83 8.33 -0.58
N ASP A 269 -11.03 7.30 -0.31
CA ASP A 269 -9.73 7.09 -0.97
C ASP A 269 -9.89 6.44 -2.38
N GLU A 270 -11.14 6.17 -2.82
CA GLU A 270 -11.53 5.72 -4.18
C GLU A 270 -11.92 6.90 -5.09
#